data_AF-M5G3D4-F1
#
_entry.id   AF-M5G3D4-F1
#
_cell.length_a   1.000
_cell.length_b   1.000
_cell.length_c   1.000
_cell.angle_alpha   90.00
_cell.angle_beta   90.00
_cell.angle_gamma   90.00
#
_symmetry.space_group_name_H-M   'P 1'
#
loop_
_entity.id
_entity.type
_entity.pdbx_description
1 polymer ?
#
loop_
_entity_poly.entity_id
_entity_poly.type
_entity_poly.pdbx_seq_one_letter_code
_entity_poly.pdbx_strand_id
1 'polypeptide(L)'
;MISSQQQPLPTPPDTPPQFPSTVLDCPALPSPPSEPVPVPTTAPTKRTPSFHLILPLPRPASMPLLSPSPSASLLASFYPPSSAEAQAHDHIYEHILHDPLIGATEMGQSAAYAAVRRYILAEDLFIFPTDGRQLSDVLGRFARDVIHSLISQAKTRIEEGGYARARAIAMHSLHTQVLTPSGTSTLLEIHKELTPALSRSEGSVSGDSEGEEVRTPGLASSMGRRARMRMTMTRMQEKDGTAPGKAGGGEVVIASA
;
A
#
# COMPACT_ATOMS: atom_id res chain seq x y z
N MET A 1 -4.21 -59.70 9.77
CA MET A 1 -3.53 -59.42 8.49
C MET A 1 -4.57 -58.81 7.57
N ILE A 2 -4.56 -57.49 7.44
CA ILE A 2 -5.55 -56.74 6.67
C ILE A 2 -4.81 -56.21 5.45
N SER A 3 -5.04 -56.81 4.29
CA SER A 3 -4.43 -56.39 3.03
C SER A 3 -5.09 -55.11 2.55
N SER A 4 -4.41 -53.98 2.72
CA SER A 4 -4.78 -52.71 2.12
C SER A 4 -4.50 -52.76 0.62
N GLN A 5 -5.56 -52.88 -0.17
CA GLN A 5 -5.52 -52.83 -1.62
C GLN A 5 -5.32 -51.37 -2.04
N GLN A 6 -4.13 -51.07 -2.57
CA GLN A 6 -3.73 -49.73 -2.99
C GLN A 6 -4.24 -49.51 -4.42
N GLN A 7 -5.22 -48.62 -4.60
CA GLN A 7 -5.72 -48.25 -5.93
C GLN A 7 -4.71 -47.35 -6.66
N PRO A 8 -4.45 -47.60 -7.95
CA PRO A 8 -3.51 -46.81 -8.74
C PRO A 8 -4.07 -45.42 -9.07
N LEU A 9 -3.18 -44.43 -8.96
CA LEU A 9 -3.42 -43.00 -9.18
C LEU A 9 -3.64 -42.71 -10.68
N PRO A 10 -4.69 -41.96 -11.07
CA PRO A 10 -4.93 -41.61 -12.48
C PRO A 10 -3.90 -40.60 -12.99
N THR A 11 -3.27 -40.92 -14.12
CA THR A 11 -2.34 -40.03 -14.83
C THR A 11 -3.08 -38.88 -15.52
N PRO A 12 -2.55 -37.64 -15.47
CA PRO A 12 -3.16 -36.50 -16.15
C PRO A 12 -3.02 -36.59 -17.69
N PRO A 13 -4.00 -36.08 -18.44
CA PRO A 13 -3.96 -36.05 -19.90
C PRO A 13 -2.94 -35.02 -20.41
N ASP A 14 -1.98 -35.51 -21.19
CA ASP A 14 -0.86 -34.78 -21.77
C ASP A 14 -1.28 -34.12 -23.10
N THR A 15 -2.19 -33.14 -23.03
CA THR A 15 -2.65 -32.41 -24.22
C THR A 15 -2.34 -30.91 -24.07
N PRO A 16 -1.29 -30.40 -24.74
CA PRO A 16 -1.02 -28.96 -24.74
C PRO A 16 -2.10 -28.22 -25.55
N PRO A 17 -2.62 -27.08 -25.05
CA PRO A 17 -3.61 -26.28 -25.76
C PRO A 17 -2.98 -25.66 -27.01
N GLN A 18 -3.49 -26.03 -28.18
CA GLN A 18 -3.20 -25.35 -29.44
C GLN A 18 -3.92 -24.00 -29.44
N PHE A 19 -3.18 -22.91 -29.28
CA PHE A 19 -3.71 -21.57 -29.47
C PHE A 19 -3.71 -21.21 -30.97
N PRO A 20 -4.84 -20.77 -31.54
CA PRO A 20 -4.88 -20.29 -32.92
C PRO A 20 -4.09 -18.99 -33.03
N SER A 21 -2.98 -19.04 -33.77
CA SER A 21 -2.18 -17.87 -34.14
C SER A 21 -2.99 -16.99 -35.08
N THR A 22 -3.71 -16.03 -34.50
CA THR A 22 -4.39 -14.99 -35.28
C THR A 22 -3.38 -13.90 -35.54
N VAL A 23 -2.83 -13.90 -36.76
CA VAL A 23 -1.90 -12.86 -37.24
C VAL A 23 -2.72 -11.59 -37.42
N LEU A 24 -2.65 -10.69 -36.44
CA LEU A 24 -3.26 -9.36 -36.49
C LEU A 24 -2.35 -8.46 -37.32
N ASP A 25 -2.69 -8.36 -38.61
CA ASP A 25 -2.09 -7.44 -39.56
C ASP A 25 -2.39 -6.00 -39.11
N CYS A 26 -1.37 -5.34 -38.54
CA CYS A 26 -1.48 -3.96 -38.07
C CYS A 26 -1.23 -3.00 -39.23
N PRO A 27 -2.21 -2.15 -39.62
CA PRO A 27 -1.97 -1.13 -40.63
C PRO A 27 -0.93 -0.12 -40.15
N ALA A 28 0.08 0.12 -40.98
CA ALA A 28 1.18 1.04 -40.73
C ALA A 28 0.67 2.44 -40.32
N LEU A 29 1.10 2.90 -39.14
CA LEU A 29 0.83 4.26 -38.68
C LEU A 29 1.57 5.29 -39.57
N PRO A 30 0.94 6.41 -39.92
CA PRO A 30 1.61 7.53 -40.59
C PRO A 30 2.65 8.17 -39.68
N SER A 31 3.83 8.43 -40.24
CA SER A 31 4.96 9.04 -39.56
C SER A 31 4.62 10.42 -38.98
N PRO A 32 5.04 10.74 -37.74
CA PRO A 32 4.81 12.06 -37.18
C PRO A 32 5.67 13.14 -37.88
N PRO A 33 5.17 14.39 -37.98
CA PRO A 33 5.91 15.50 -38.55
C PRO A 33 7.12 15.87 -37.66
N SER A 34 8.27 16.04 -38.32
CA SER A 34 9.55 16.45 -37.72
C SER A 34 9.41 17.73 -36.89
N GLU A 35 9.57 17.62 -35.58
CA GLU A 35 9.65 18.78 -34.69
C GLU A 35 10.98 19.55 -34.87
N PRO A 36 10.95 20.89 -34.77
CA PRO A 36 12.12 21.73 -34.91
C PRO A 36 13.07 21.58 -33.71
N VAL A 37 14.37 21.41 -34.03
CA VAL A 37 15.49 21.32 -33.09
C VAL A 37 15.56 22.57 -32.19
N PRO A 38 15.46 22.44 -30.85
CA PRO A 38 15.61 23.57 -29.94
C PRO A 38 17.08 24.01 -29.85
N VAL A 39 17.30 25.32 -30.03
CA VAL A 39 18.58 26.01 -29.91
C VAL A 39 19.04 26.03 -28.45
N PRO A 40 20.31 25.71 -28.15
CA PRO A 40 20.82 25.69 -26.78
C PRO A 40 20.96 27.13 -26.24
N THR A 41 20.04 27.56 -25.38
CA THR A 41 20.19 28.76 -24.57
C THR A 41 21.05 28.44 -23.34
N THR A 42 22.25 28.98 -23.31
CA THR A 42 23.21 28.93 -22.20
C THR A 42 22.74 29.79 -21.03
N ALA A 43 22.10 29.17 -20.04
CA ALA A 43 21.77 29.82 -18.76
C ALA A 43 22.90 29.65 -17.71
N PRO A 44 23.16 30.66 -16.87
CA PRO A 44 24.25 30.66 -15.90
C PRO A 44 23.99 29.70 -14.73
N THR A 45 24.95 28.80 -14.51
CA THR A 45 24.93 27.74 -13.49
C THR A 45 25.10 28.33 -12.09
N LYS A 46 24.00 28.51 -11.35
CA LYS A 46 24.06 28.76 -9.90
C LYS A 46 24.39 27.44 -9.20
N ARG A 47 25.66 27.31 -8.78
CA ARG A 47 26.15 26.24 -7.90
C ARG A 47 25.37 26.25 -6.59
N THR A 48 24.55 25.22 -6.38
CA THR A 48 23.95 24.91 -5.08
C THR A 48 24.99 24.26 -4.17
N PRO A 49 25.04 24.62 -2.87
CA PRO A 49 25.93 23.99 -1.92
C PRO A 49 25.50 22.53 -1.67
N SER A 50 26.38 21.59 -2.00
CA SER A 50 26.21 20.17 -1.74
C SER A 50 26.41 19.92 -0.24
N PHE A 51 25.32 19.82 0.51
CA PHE A 51 25.35 19.30 1.88
C PHE A 51 25.22 17.78 1.82
N HIS A 52 26.35 17.09 1.74
CA HIS A 52 26.41 15.65 1.99
C HIS A 52 26.21 15.43 3.49
N LEU A 53 24.94 15.30 3.91
CA LEU A 53 24.60 14.71 5.20
C LEU A 53 24.97 13.23 5.13
N ILE A 54 26.23 12.92 5.42
CA ILE A 54 26.69 11.56 5.68
C ILE A 54 26.10 11.18 7.04
N LEU A 55 24.87 10.67 7.03
CA LEU A 55 24.33 9.96 8.18
C LEU A 55 25.19 8.69 8.35
N PRO A 56 25.82 8.48 9.52
CA PRO A 56 26.56 7.26 9.77
C PRO A 56 25.58 6.08 9.70
N LEU A 57 25.64 5.32 8.61
CA LEU A 57 24.96 4.05 8.47
C LEU A 57 25.41 3.15 9.63
N PRO A 58 24.49 2.65 10.47
CA PRO A 58 24.84 1.73 11.54
C PRO A 58 25.49 0.51 10.91
N ARG A 59 26.76 0.27 11.26
CA ARG A 59 27.48 -0.94 10.84
C ARG A 59 26.70 -2.17 11.33
N PRO A 60 26.62 -3.26 10.54
CA PRO A 60 26.12 -4.52 11.03
C PRO A 60 27.12 -5.06 12.06
N ALA A 61 26.89 -4.73 13.33
CA ALA A 61 27.48 -5.49 14.42
C ALA A 61 26.97 -6.92 14.24
N SER A 62 27.90 -7.87 14.08
CA SER A 62 27.64 -9.30 14.13
C SER A 62 26.95 -9.61 15.45
N MET A 63 25.62 -9.57 15.46
CA MET A 63 24.82 -9.78 16.66
C MET A 63 24.68 -11.29 16.88
N PRO A 64 24.80 -11.75 18.14
CA PRO A 64 24.51 -13.12 18.53
C PRO A 64 23.04 -13.44 18.22
N LEU A 65 22.72 -14.73 18.10
CA LEU A 65 21.39 -15.31 17.88
C LEU A 65 20.37 -14.83 18.94
N LEU A 66 19.93 -13.58 18.83
CA LEU A 66 18.87 -13.00 19.64
C LEU A 66 17.59 -13.70 19.25
N SER A 67 16.91 -14.25 20.27
CA SER A 67 15.55 -14.77 20.16
C SER A 67 14.73 -13.82 19.28
N PRO A 68 14.06 -14.33 18.22
CA PRO A 68 13.30 -13.48 17.33
C PRO A 68 12.29 -12.72 18.16
N SER A 69 12.31 -11.38 18.05
CA SER A 69 11.31 -10.52 18.67
C SER A 69 9.91 -11.10 18.39
N PRO A 70 8.98 -11.12 19.35
CA PRO A 70 7.64 -11.68 19.14
C PRO A 70 6.95 -11.08 17.91
N SER A 71 7.25 -9.81 17.59
CA SER A 71 6.79 -9.14 16.37
C SER A 71 7.32 -9.77 15.06
N ALA A 72 8.55 -10.28 15.05
CA ALA A 72 9.15 -10.92 13.88
C ALA A 72 8.50 -12.28 13.61
N SER A 73 8.26 -13.08 14.65
CA SER A 73 7.54 -14.36 14.53
C SER A 73 6.11 -14.15 14.01
N LEU A 74 5.44 -13.09 14.48
CA LEU A 74 4.10 -12.75 14.03
C LEU A 74 4.09 -12.27 12.57
N LEU A 75 5.03 -11.42 12.18
CA LEU A 75 5.16 -11.00 10.78
C LEU A 75 5.44 -12.20 9.85
N ALA A 76 6.30 -13.13 10.28
CA ALA A 76 6.61 -14.35 9.54
C ALA A 76 5.40 -15.28 9.36
N SER A 77 4.39 -15.19 10.24
CA SER A 77 3.14 -15.94 10.10
C SER A 77 2.27 -15.43 8.94
N PHE A 78 2.36 -14.14 8.60
CA PHE A 78 1.67 -13.53 7.46
C PHE A 78 2.51 -13.56 6.18
N TYR A 79 3.80 -13.25 6.30
CA TYR A 79 4.76 -13.18 5.20
C TYR A 79 6.03 -13.96 5.58
N PRO A 80 6.09 -15.26 5.27
CA PRO A 80 7.30 -16.05 5.47
C PRO A 80 8.50 -15.42 4.73
N PRO A 81 9.74 -15.58 5.20
CA PRO A 81 10.92 -15.04 4.53
C PRO A 81 11.08 -15.51 3.06
N SER A 82 10.49 -16.66 2.72
CA SER A 82 10.46 -17.19 1.35
C SER A 82 9.34 -16.61 0.48
N SER A 83 8.46 -15.78 1.03
CA SER A 83 7.39 -15.12 0.27
C SER A 83 7.95 -14.04 -0.65
N ALA A 84 7.24 -13.79 -1.76
CA ALA A 84 7.66 -12.76 -2.71
C ALA A 84 7.64 -11.36 -2.07
N GLU A 85 6.73 -11.11 -1.13
CA GLU A 85 6.63 -9.85 -0.40
C GLU A 85 7.83 -9.60 0.52
N ALA A 86 8.26 -10.61 1.27
CA ALA A 86 9.45 -10.51 2.10
C ALA A 86 10.72 -10.33 1.24
N GLN A 87 10.85 -11.12 0.17
CA GLN A 87 11.99 -11.01 -0.75
C GLN A 87 12.04 -9.65 -1.45
N ALA A 88 10.90 -9.13 -1.91
CA ALA A 88 10.83 -7.81 -2.54
C ALA A 88 11.17 -6.68 -1.55
N HIS A 89 10.73 -6.81 -0.30
CA HIS A 89 11.09 -5.87 0.76
C HIS A 89 12.60 -5.84 1.01
N ASP A 90 13.22 -7.02 1.18
CA ASP A 90 14.66 -7.13 1.41
C ASP A 90 15.46 -6.65 0.18
N HIS A 91 15.01 -6.99 -1.03
CA HIS A 91 15.62 -6.52 -2.26
C HIS A 91 15.64 -4.99 -2.37
N ILE A 92 14.48 -4.35 -2.15
CA ILE A 92 14.33 -2.89 -2.19
C ILE A 92 15.16 -2.24 -1.08
N TYR A 93 15.15 -2.78 0.14
CA TYR A 93 15.90 -2.22 1.26
C TYR A 93 17.40 -2.09 0.94
N GLU A 94 17.98 -3.10 0.28
CA GLU A 94 19.39 -3.12 -0.09
C GLU A 94 19.71 -2.33 -1.38
N HIS A 95 18.76 -2.25 -2.33
CA HIS A 95 19.07 -1.81 -3.71
C HIS A 95 18.29 -0.59 -4.21
N ILE A 96 17.44 0.06 -3.40
CA ILE A 96 16.55 1.15 -3.86
C ILE A 96 17.24 2.29 -4.62
N LEU A 97 18.50 2.58 -4.28
CA LEU A 97 19.29 3.67 -4.89
C LEU A 97 20.06 3.24 -6.15
N HIS A 98 20.23 1.94 -6.36
CA HIS A 98 21.19 1.38 -7.32
C HIS A 98 20.57 0.54 -8.41
N ASP A 99 19.47 -0.17 -8.11
CA ASP A 99 18.86 -1.08 -9.07
C ASP A 99 17.77 -0.40 -9.91
N PRO A 100 17.96 -0.29 -11.23
CA PRO A 100 16.93 0.24 -12.11
C PRO A 100 15.76 -0.72 -12.36
N LEU A 101 15.89 -2.00 -11.98
CA LEU A 101 14.87 -3.03 -12.22
C LEU A 101 13.71 -2.97 -11.21
N ILE A 102 13.80 -2.12 -10.18
CA ILE A 102 12.74 -1.96 -9.18
C ILE A 102 11.49 -1.40 -9.85
N GLY A 103 10.58 -2.31 -10.15
CA GLY A 103 9.31 -2.03 -10.83
C GLY A 103 8.14 -1.88 -9.87
N ALA A 104 6.97 -1.60 -10.45
CA ALA A 104 5.72 -1.47 -9.69
C ALA A 104 5.35 -2.74 -8.89
N THR A 105 5.71 -3.93 -9.41
CA THR A 105 5.43 -5.21 -8.76
C THR A 105 6.19 -5.36 -7.46
N GLU A 106 7.51 -5.17 -7.48
CA GLU A 106 8.35 -5.24 -6.29
C GLU A 106 7.98 -4.17 -5.27
N MET A 107 7.70 -2.94 -5.73
CA MET A 107 7.23 -1.87 -4.84
C MET A 107 5.90 -2.22 -4.18
N GLY A 108 4.95 -2.82 -4.91
CA GLY A 108 3.67 -3.24 -4.35
C GLY A 108 3.81 -4.37 -3.31
N GLN A 109 4.65 -5.37 -3.62
CA GLN A 109 4.95 -6.49 -2.73
C GLN A 109 5.66 -6.03 -1.45
N SER A 110 6.70 -5.20 -1.59
CA SER A 110 7.42 -4.60 -0.46
C SER A 110 6.51 -3.70 0.39
N ALA A 111 5.63 -2.91 -0.24
CA ALA A 111 4.69 -2.06 0.48
C ALA A 111 3.67 -2.86 1.31
N ALA A 112 3.20 -4.01 0.84
CA ALA A 112 2.32 -4.88 1.61
C ALA A 112 3.03 -5.41 2.86
N TYR A 113 4.25 -5.93 2.71
CA TYR A 113 5.09 -6.38 3.83
C TYR A 113 5.35 -5.25 4.84
N ALA A 114 5.80 -4.09 4.36
CA ALA A 114 6.11 -2.95 5.21
C ALA A 114 4.87 -2.40 5.94
N ALA A 115 3.70 -2.39 5.31
CA ALA A 115 2.45 -1.95 5.94
C ALA A 115 2.08 -2.82 7.15
N VAL A 116 2.19 -4.15 7.02
CA VAL A 116 1.93 -5.08 8.14
C VAL A 116 2.99 -4.93 9.22
N ARG A 117 4.26 -4.82 8.84
CA ARG A 117 5.36 -4.60 9.79
C ARG A 117 5.13 -3.33 10.62
N ARG A 118 4.77 -2.21 9.99
CA ARG A 118 4.43 -0.94 10.67
C ARG A 118 3.27 -1.11 11.64
N TYR A 119 2.20 -1.78 11.20
CA TYR A 119 1.04 -2.02 12.04
C TYR A 119 1.36 -2.89 13.27
N ILE A 120 2.14 -3.96 13.12
CA ILE A 120 2.56 -4.83 14.24
C ILE A 120 3.41 -4.05 15.24
N LEU A 121 4.29 -3.17 14.75
CA LEU A 121 5.14 -2.32 15.59
C LEU A 121 4.42 -1.09 16.17
N ALA A 122 3.12 -0.91 15.85
CA ALA A 122 2.33 0.28 16.19
C ALA A 122 3.00 1.60 15.73
N GLU A 123 3.78 1.57 14.65
CA GLU A 123 4.40 2.77 14.08
C GLU A 123 3.31 3.70 13.52
N ASP A 124 3.29 4.96 13.99
CA ASP A 124 2.33 6.00 13.59
C ASP A 124 0.83 5.67 13.82
N LEU A 125 0.53 4.73 14.73
CA LEU A 125 -0.84 4.32 15.04
C LEU A 125 -1.39 5.04 16.29
N PHE A 126 -2.17 6.10 16.08
CA PHE A 126 -2.81 6.87 17.17
C PHE A 126 -4.18 6.34 17.59
N ILE A 127 -4.91 5.71 16.66
CA ILE A 127 -6.25 5.16 16.89
C ILE A 127 -6.22 3.70 16.44
N PHE A 128 -6.48 2.79 17.37
CA PHE A 128 -6.52 1.37 17.07
C PHE A 128 -7.81 1.02 16.32
N PRO A 129 -7.72 0.28 15.20
CA PRO A 129 -8.91 -0.16 14.48
C PRO A 129 -9.72 -1.13 15.35
N THR A 130 -11.04 -0.96 15.38
CA THR A 130 -11.94 -1.87 16.11
C THR A 130 -12.48 -2.99 15.23
N ASP A 131 -12.60 -2.72 13.93
CA ASP A 131 -13.23 -3.60 12.94
C ASP A 131 -12.27 -3.94 11.79
N GLY A 132 -12.50 -5.07 11.13
CA GLY A 132 -11.69 -5.47 9.96
C GLY A 132 -11.71 -4.47 8.81
N ARG A 133 -12.82 -3.73 8.62
CA ARG A 133 -12.89 -2.66 7.62
C ARG A 133 -11.96 -1.48 7.95
N GLN A 134 -11.88 -1.11 9.23
CA GLN A 134 -10.98 -0.05 9.69
C GLN A 134 -9.53 -0.50 9.55
N LEU A 135 -9.22 -1.75 9.91
CA LEU A 135 -7.91 -2.34 9.73
C LEU A 135 -7.46 -2.32 8.26
N SER A 136 -8.34 -2.72 7.34
CA SER A 136 -8.08 -2.66 5.90
C SER A 136 -7.78 -1.24 5.41
N ASP A 137 -8.50 -0.22 5.90
CA ASP A 137 -8.22 1.18 5.55
C ASP A 137 -6.87 1.65 6.11
N VAL A 138 -6.53 1.30 7.35
CA VAL A 138 -5.23 1.62 7.98
C VAL A 138 -4.08 0.98 7.20
N LEU A 139 -4.14 -0.33 6.94
CA LEU A 139 -3.10 -1.02 6.17
C LEU A 139 -2.99 -0.47 4.74
N GLY A 140 -4.13 -0.12 4.12
CA GLY A 140 -4.14 0.50 2.80
C GLY A 140 -3.59 1.94 2.77
N ARG A 141 -3.64 2.68 3.89
CA ARG A 141 -2.94 3.97 4.05
C ARG A 141 -1.44 3.74 4.17
N PHE A 142 -1.01 2.86 5.08
CA PHE A 142 0.41 2.55 5.25
C PHE A 142 1.06 2.04 3.96
N ALA A 143 0.39 1.14 3.23
CA ALA A 143 0.90 0.66 1.94
C ALA A 143 1.06 1.80 0.93
N ARG A 144 0.10 2.73 0.85
CA ARG A 144 0.23 3.91 -0.02
C ARG A 144 1.41 4.78 0.39
N ASP A 145 1.56 5.07 1.68
CA ASP A 145 2.63 5.93 2.18
C ASP A 145 4.01 5.32 1.91
N VAL A 146 4.14 3.99 2.09
CA VAL A 146 5.36 3.26 1.71
C VAL A 146 5.59 3.38 0.20
N ILE A 147 4.59 3.15 -0.65
CA ILE A 147 4.73 3.33 -2.11
C ILE A 147 5.22 4.74 -2.41
N HIS A 148 4.57 5.79 -1.90
CA HIS A 148 4.99 7.19 -2.12
C HIS A 148 6.45 7.42 -1.72
N SER A 149 6.86 6.89 -0.57
CA SER A 149 8.25 6.94 -0.12
C SER A 149 9.18 6.24 -1.10
N LEU A 150 8.84 5.02 -1.55
CA LEU A 150 9.64 4.25 -2.51
C LEU A 150 9.77 4.98 -3.85
N ILE A 151 8.67 5.52 -4.39
CA ILE A 151 8.68 6.31 -5.64
C ILE A 151 9.60 7.53 -5.50
N SER A 152 9.57 8.21 -4.35
CA SER A 152 10.38 9.41 -4.12
C SER A 152 11.89 9.12 -4.02
N GLN A 153 12.25 7.89 -3.62
CA GLN A 153 13.64 7.46 -3.44
C GLN A 153 14.19 6.73 -4.67
N ALA A 154 13.32 6.06 -5.42
CA ALA A 154 13.70 5.31 -6.61
C ALA A 154 14.35 6.23 -7.64
N LYS A 155 15.53 5.84 -8.11
CA LYS A 155 16.27 6.59 -9.14
C LYS A 155 15.62 6.46 -10.52
N THR A 156 14.92 5.36 -10.76
CA THR A 156 14.23 5.10 -12.03
C THR A 156 12.87 5.77 -12.07
N ARG A 157 12.53 6.28 -13.25
CA ARG A 157 11.17 6.74 -13.50
C ARG A 157 10.26 5.53 -13.58
N ILE A 158 9.28 5.51 -12.70
CA ILE A 158 8.21 4.52 -12.76
C ILE A 158 7.40 4.78 -14.02
N GLU A 159 7.08 3.70 -14.74
CA GLU A 159 6.22 3.74 -15.91
C GLU A 159 4.88 4.42 -15.60
N GLU A 160 4.27 5.02 -16.63
CA GLU A 160 2.95 5.60 -16.48
C GLU A 160 1.95 4.55 -15.97
N GLY A 161 1.18 4.90 -14.94
CA GLY A 161 0.28 3.97 -14.25
C GLY A 161 0.97 3.01 -13.26
N GLY A 162 2.30 3.03 -13.13
CA GLY A 162 3.02 2.15 -12.21
C GLY A 162 2.65 2.33 -10.74
N TYR A 163 2.34 3.56 -10.29
CA TYR A 163 1.78 3.80 -8.95
C TYR A 163 0.45 3.06 -8.71
N ALA A 164 -0.46 3.12 -9.69
CA ALA A 164 -1.76 2.45 -9.58
C ALA A 164 -1.60 0.93 -9.56
N ARG A 165 -0.68 0.38 -10.39
CA ARG A 165 -0.33 -1.04 -10.39
C ARG A 165 0.29 -1.48 -9.07
N ALA A 166 1.27 -0.75 -8.54
CA ALA A 166 1.90 -1.05 -7.25
C ALA A 166 0.87 -1.07 -6.12
N ARG A 167 -0.04 -0.10 -6.09
CA ARG A 167 -1.13 -0.05 -5.11
C ARG A 167 -2.07 -1.25 -5.25
N ALA A 168 -2.46 -1.61 -6.48
CA ALA A 168 -3.33 -2.76 -6.71
C ALA A 168 -2.68 -4.07 -6.23
N ILE A 169 -1.38 -4.26 -6.50
CA ILE A 169 -0.60 -5.41 -6.07
C ILE A 169 -0.50 -5.46 -4.54
N ALA A 170 -0.19 -4.33 -3.89
CA ALA A 170 -0.12 -4.25 -2.44
C ALA A 170 -1.46 -4.60 -1.78
N MET A 171 -2.56 -4.01 -2.26
CA MET A 171 -3.90 -4.31 -1.74
C MET A 171 -4.29 -5.77 -1.99
N HIS A 172 -3.97 -6.33 -3.15
CA HIS A 172 -4.25 -7.72 -3.46
C HIS A 172 -3.51 -8.66 -2.49
N SER A 173 -2.22 -8.44 -2.26
CA SER A 173 -1.44 -9.23 -1.29
C SER A 173 -2.02 -9.12 0.13
N LEU A 174 -2.33 -7.90 0.59
CA LEU A 174 -2.95 -7.68 1.90
C LEU A 174 -4.29 -8.43 2.03
N HIS A 175 -5.12 -8.41 1.00
CA HIS A 175 -6.41 -9.13 1.02
C HIS A 175 -6.25 -10.64 1.06
N THR A 176 -5.28 -11.18 0.32
CA THR A 176 -5.06 -12.62 0.20
C THR A 176 -4.37 -13.22 1.43
N GLN A 177 -3.37 -12.54 1.98
CA GLN A 177 -2.53 -13.08 3.05
C GLN A 177 -2.95 -12.63 4.46
N VAL A 178 -3.38 -11.38 4.61
CA VAL A 178 -3.48 -10.71 5.91
C VAL A 178 -4.92 -10.49 6.35
N LEU A 179 -5.76 -9.94 5.46
CA LEU A 179 -7.17 -9.62 5.73
C LEU A 179 -8.08 -10.85 5.59
N THR A 180 -7.56 -12.03 5.90
CA THR A 180 -8.35 -13.25 6.11
C THR A 180 -9.09 -13.15 7.46
N PRO A 181 -10.16 -13.93 7.70
CA PRO A 181 -10.88 -13.88 8.98
C PRO A 181 -9.98 -14.14 10.21
N SER A 182 -9.07 -15.11 10.10
CA SER A 182 -8.10 -15.43 11.16
C SER A 182 -7.03 -14.35 11.31
N GLY A 183 -6.47 -13.87 10.19
CA GLY A 183 -5.44 -12.83 10.21
C GLY A 183 -5.95 -11.50 10.75
N THR A 184 -7.15 -11.10 10.35
CA THR A 184 -7.84 -9.91 10.85
C THR A 184 -8.07 -10.00 12.35
N SER A 185 -8.58 -11.13 12.86
CA SER A 185 -8.78 -11.33 14.31
C SER A 185 -7.47 -11.22 15.07
N THR A 186 -6.42 -11.86 14.56
CA THR A 186 -5.08 -11.84 15.17
C THR A 186 -4.53 -10.41 15.24
N LEU A 187 -4.58 -9.66 14.13
CA LEU A 187 -4.09 -8.29 14.07
C LEU A 187 -4.88 -7.30 14.96
N LEU A 188 -6.19 -7.51 15.11
CA LEU A 188 -7.02 -6.70 16.01
C LEU A 188 -6.73 -7.02 17.48
N GLU A 189 -6.26 -8.21 17.80
CA GLU A 189 -5.99 -8.63 19.18
C GLU A 189 -4.68 -8.08 19.74
N ILE A 190 -3.64 -7.94 18.90
CA ILE A 190 -2.30 -7.44 19.29
C ILE A 190 -2.37 -6.15 20.10
N HIS A 191 -3.22 -5.20 19.68
CA HIS A 191 -3.27 -3.87 20.28
C HIS A 191 -4.34 -3.71 21.37
N LYS A 192 -5.19 -4.73 21.59
CA LYS A 192 -6.21 -4.68 22.65
C LYS A 192 -5.58 -4.65 24.03
N GLU A 193 -4.43 -5.31 24.23
CA GLU A 193 -3.73 -5.33 25.52
C GLU A 193 -3.05 -4.01 25.88
N LEU A 194 -2.74 -3.17 24.88
CA LEU A 194 -2.15 -1.84 25.09
C LEU A 194 -3.18 -0.77 25.49
N THR A 195 -4.44 -0.95 25.10
CA THR A 195 -5.52 0.02 25.33
C THR A 195 -5.98 0.17 26.80
N PRO A 196 -6.07 -0.87 27.66
CA PRO A 196 -6.61 -0.72 29.03
C PRO A 196 -5.76 0.14 29.97
N ALA A 197 -4.48 0.37 29.66
CA ALA A 197 -3.60 1.19 30.49
C ALA A 197 -3.96 2.69 30.47
N LEU A 198 -4.50 3.20 29.35
CA LEU A 198 -4.89 4.60 29.22
C LEU A 198 -6.28 4.88 29.80
N SER A 199 -7.19 3.89 29.77
CA SER A 199 -8.56 4.05 30.28
C SER A 199 -8.67 3.97 31.81
N ARG A 200 -7.67 3.46 32.52
CA ARG A 200 -7.70 3.31 34.00
C ARG A 200 -7.15 4.52 34.77
N SER A 201 -6.71 5.57 34.08
CA SER A 201 -6.24 6.82 34.68
C SER A 201 -7.28 7.95 34.64
N GLU A 202 -8.54 7.65 34.30
CA GLU A 202 -9.66 8.57 34.58
C GLU A 202 -9.97 8.43 36.06
N GLY A 203 -9.22 9.22 36.84
CA GLY A 203 -9.34 9.32 38.28
C GLY A 203 -10.78 9.49 38.69
N SER A 204 -11.20 8.60 39.57
CA SER A 204 -12.29 8.80 40.51
C SER A 204 -12.00 10.06 41.33
N VAL A 205 -12.24 11.24 40.76
CA VAL A 205 -12.33 12.50 41.50
C VAL A 205 -13.72 12.51 42.11
N SER A 206 -13.85 11.78 43.22
CA SER A 206 -14.85 12.06 44.25
C SER A 206 -14.38 13.33 44.97
N GLY A 207 -14.60 14.47 44.31
CA GLY A 207 -14.33 15.78 44.86
C GLY A 207 -15.65 16.53 44.99
N ASP A 208 -16.39 16.23 46.06
CA ASP A 208 -17.39 17.13 46.60
C ASP A 208 -16.69 18.47 46.90
N SER A 209 -16.91 19.49 46.08
CA SER A 209 -16.48 20.85 46.35
C SER A 209 -17.55 21.80 45.83
N GLU A 210 -18.52 22.02 46.70
CA GLU A 210 -19.50 23.08 46.59
C GLU A 210 -18.80 24.44 46.75
N GLY A 211 -18.98 25.31 45.76
CA GLY A 211 -18.91 26.77 45.92
C GLY A 211 -17.54 27.43 45.78
N GLU A 212 -17.32 28.13 44.66
CA GLU A 212 -17.01 29.58 44.70
C GLU A 212 -17.21 30.20 43.30
N GLU A 213 -18.25 31.04 43.15
CA GLU A 213 -18.47 31.89 41.98
C GLU A 213 -17.44 33.03 41.98
N VAL A 214 -16.36 32.91 41.21
CA VAL A 214 -15.49 34.06 40.88
C VAL A 214 -15.72 34.48 39.44
N ARG A 215 -16.49 35.56 39.29
CA ARG A 215 -16.68 36.30 38.04
C ARG A 215 -15.35 36.94 37.62
N THR A 216 -14.81 36.54 36.48
CA THR A 216 -13.81 37.34 35.76
C THR A 216 -14.41 38.02 34.51
N PRO A 217 -14.12 39.30 34.28
CA PRO A 217 -14.70 40.08 33.19
C PRO A 217 -14.01 39.79 31.85
N GLY A 218 -14.79 39.98 30.79
CA GLY A 218 -14.45 39.64 29.43
C GLY A 218 -13.24 40.36 28.84
N LEU A 219 -12.55 39.63 27.96
CA LEU A 219 -11.66 40.17 26.95
C LEU A 219 -12.17 39.74 25.58
N ALA A 220 -12.96 40.66 25.01
CA ALA A 220 -13.31 40.65 23.61
C ALA A 220 -12.10 41.04 22.77
N SER A 221 -11.67 40.17 21.86
CA SER A 221 -10.87 40.44 20.64
C SER A 221 -10.51 39.07 20.05
N SER A 222 -10.56 38.77 18.76
CA SER A 222 -10.67 39.58 17.56
C SER A 222 -11.09 38.60 16.46
N MET A 223 -12.25 38.85 15.85
CA MET A 223 -12.77 38.07 14.73
C MET A 223 -11.94 38.38 13.48
N GLY A 224 -10.91 37.57 13.23
CA GLY A 224 -10.20 37.56 11.95
C GLY A 224 -11.13 37.03 10.85
N ARG A 225 -11.75 37.95 10.12
CA ARG A 225 -12.54 37.68 8.90
C ARG A 225 -11.63 37.04 7.84
N ARG A 226 -11.55 35.71 7.80
CA ARG A 226 -11.03 35.00 6.64
C ARG A 226 -12.08 35.02 5.54
N ALA A 227 -11.82 35.84 4.54
CA ALA A 227 -12.56 35.95 3.30
C ALA A 227 -12.78 34.55 2.70
N ARG A 228 -14.04 34.11 2.73
CA ARG A 228 -14.49 32.93 1.98
C ARG A 228 -14.47 33.29 0.51
N MET A 229 -13.41 32.93 -0.18
CA MET A 229 -13.28 32.99 -1.62
C MET A 229 -14.22 31.93 -2.21
N ARG A 230 -15.44 32.33 -2.55
CA ARG A 230 -16.42 31.50 -3.27
C ARG A 230 -15.88 31.27 -4.69
N MET A 231 -15.25 30.13 -4.94
CA MET A 231 -15.06 29.63 -6.30
C MET A 231 -16.42 29.16 -6.83
N THR A 232 -17.03 29.97 -7.68
CA THR A 232 -18.12 29.53 -8.56
C THR A 232 -17.52 28.62 -9.62
N MET A 233 -17.62 27.30 -9.42
CA MET A 233 -17.36 26.32 -10.46
C MET A 233 -18.48 26.41 -11.50
N THR A 234 -18.16 26.96 -12.66
CA THR A 234 -19.02 26.99 -13.83
C THR A 234 -19.23 25.54 -14.28
N ARG A 235 -20.44 25.04 -14.08
CA ARG A 235 -20.91 23.74 -14.57
C ARG A 235 -20.90 23.76 -16.09
N MET A 236 -19.87 23.19 -16.71
CA MET A 236 -19.93 22.84 -18.13
C MET A 236 -20.83 21.62 -18.27
N GLN A 237 -22.00 21.90 -18.84
CA GLN A 237 -23.00 20.96 -19.28
C GLN A 237 -22.58 20.40 -20.64
N GLU A 238 -23.04 19.17 -20.92
CA GLU A 238 -23.18 18.54 -22.23
C GLU A 238 -21.90 18.03 -22.92
N LYS A 239 -21.82 16.70 -23.02
CA LYS A 239 -22.16 16.04 -24.29
C LYS A 239 -22.49 14.57 -24.06
N ASP A 240 -23.79 14.27 -24.02
CA ASP A 240 -24.32 12.91 -24.06
C ASP A 240 -23.97 12.27 -25.40
N GLY A 241 -22.96 11.41 -25.40
CA GLY A 241 -22.62 10.50 -26.48
C GLY A 241 -23.23 9.12 -26.22
N THR A 242 -24.56 9.02 -26.32
CA THR A 242 -25.28 7.75 -26.33
C THR A 242 -24.90 6.94 -27.56
N ALA A 243 -24.11 5.88 -27.39
CA ALA A 243 -23.91 4.84 -28.39
C ALA A 243 -24.53 3.52 -27.86
N PRO A 244 -25.62 3.01 -28.47
CA PRO A 244 -26.19 1.72 -28.10
C PRO A 244 -25.39 0.57 -28.75
N GLY A 245 -24.44 0.02 -27.99
CA GLY A 245 -23.61 -1.12 -28.41
C GLY A 245 -24.14 -2.46 -27.88
N LYS A 246 -25.11 -3.03 -28.62
CA LYS A 246 -25.35 -4.46 -28.86
C LYS A 246 -25.14 -5.45 -27.70
N ALA A 247 -26.26 -5.89 -27.12
CA ALA A 247 -26.37 -7.10 -26.32
C ALA A 247 -25.99 -8.34 -27.15
N GLY A 248 -24.93 -9.03 -26.75
CA GLY A 248 -24.62 -10.40 -27.16
C GLY A 248 -25.03 -11.34 -26.04
N GLY A 249 -26.15 -12.04 -26.22
CA GLY A 249 -26.59 -13.11 -25.33
C GLY A 249 -25.66 -14.31 -25.47
N GLY A 250 -24.86 -14.56 -24.43
CA GLY A 250 -24.14 -15.81 -24.23
C GLY A 250 -25.03 -16.76 -23.43
N GLU A 251 -25.65 -17.69 -24.13
CA GLU A 251 -26.36 -18.84 -23.58
C GLU A 251 -25.37 -19.74 -22.82
N VAL A 252 -25.56 -19.88 -21.51
CA VAL A 252 -24.78 -20.81 -20.67
C VAL A 252 -25.54 -22.14 -20.62
N VAL A 253 -25.03 -23.13 -21.35
CA VAL A 253 -25.46 -24.53 -21.24
C VAL A 253 -24.79 -25.13 -20.01
N ILE A 254 -25.56 -25.37 -18.95
CA ILE A 254 -25.14 -26.17 -17.80
C ILE A 254 -25.37 -27.63 -18.18
N ALA A 255 -24.30 -28.37 -18.50
CA ALA A 255 -24.34 -29.82 -18.59
C ALA A 255 -24.07 -30.41 -17.20
N SER A 256 -25.10 -31.03 -16.62
CA SER A 256 -24.94 -31.96 -15.50
C SER A 256 -24.42 -33.29 -16.01
N ALA A 257 -23.34 -33.78 -15.40
CA ALA A 257 -22.97 -35.19 -15.34
C ALA A 257 -22.17 -35.42 -14.05
#